data_AF-A0A2G6EZH7-F1
#
_entry.id   AF-A0A2G6EZH7-F1
#
_cell.length_a   1.000
_cell.length_b   1.000
_cell.length_c   1.000
_cell.angle_alpha   90.00
_cell.angle_beta   90.00
_cell.angle_gamma   90.00
#
_symmetry.space_group_name_H-M   'P 1'
#
loop_
_entity.id
_entity.type
_entity.pdbx_description
1 polymer ?
#
loop_
_entity_poly.entity_id
_entity_poly.type
_entity_poly.pdbx_seq_one_letter_code
_entity_poly.pdbx_strand_id
1 'polypeptide(L)' 'MYAVIKTGGKQYKVTEGDVLKVEKLNAEVNAT' A
#
# COMPACT_ATOMS: atom_id res chain seq x y z
N MET A 1 -8.27 13.50 2.02
CA MET A 1 -8.99 12.25 2.33
C MET A 1 -7.98 11.22 2.81
N TYR A 2 -8.31 10.33 3.75
CA TYR A 2 -7.41 9.22 4.13
C TYR A 2 -8.15 7.89 4.07
N ALA A 3 -7.43 6.83 3.71
CA ALA A 3 -7.93 5.46 3.70
C ALA A 3 -7.05 4.58 4.59
N VAL A 4 -7.61 3.48 5.08
CA VAL A 4 -6.85 2.46 5.82
C VAL A 4 -6.90 1.17 5.02
N ILE A 5 -5.74 0.68 4.60
CA ILE A 5 -5.60 -0.55 3.83
C ILE A 5 -4.90 -1.60 4.68
N LYS A 6 -5.24 -2.88 4.47
CA LYS A 6 -4.57 -4.00 5.12
C LYS A 6 -3.77 -4.76 4.08
N THR A 7 -2.45 -4.88 4.27
CA THR A 7 -1.56 -5.62 3.38
C THR A 7 -0.40 -6.21 4.19
N GLY A 8 0.12 -7.38 3.80
CA GLY A 8 1.19 -8.04 4.56
C GLY A 8 0.85 -8.31 6.04
N GLY A 9 -0.41 -8.59 6.35
CA GLY A 9 -0.88 -8.78 7.73
C GLY A 9 -0.94 -7.52 8.61
N LYS A 10 -0.48 -6.37 8.12
CA LYS A 10 -0.47 -5.07 8.83
C LYS A 10 -1.49 -4.10 8.24
N GLN A 11 -1.91 -3.13 9.04
CA GLN A 11 -2.77 -2.04 8.60
C GLN A 11 -1.93 -0.78 8.35
N TYR A 12 -2.22 -0.09 7.24
CA TYR A 12 -1.54 1.12 6.81
C TYR A 12 -2.57 2.21 6.57
N LYS A 13 -2.30 3.41 7.10
CA LYS A 13 -3.08 4.60 6.78
C LYS A 13 -2.41 5.30 5.59
N VAL A 14 -3.21 5.63 4.58
CA VAL A 14 -2.72 6.16 3.30
C VAL A 14 -3.51 7.42 2.94
N THR A 15 -2.84 8.36 2.29
CA THR A 15 -3.46 9.51 1.64
C THR A 15 -3.08 9.54 0.16
N GLU A 16 -3.78 10.33 -0.65
CA GLU A 16 -3.46 10.44 -2.08
C GLU A 16 -2.05 11.01 -2.27
N GLY A 17 -1.17 10.26 -2.93
CA GLY A 17 0.23 10.62 -3.16
C GLY A 17 1.23 10.05 -2.15
N ASP A 18 0.79 9.30 -1.13
CA ASP A 18 1.71 8.68 -0.16
C ASP A 18 2.48 7.49 -0.77
N VAL A 19 3.78 7.44 -0.48
CA VAL A 19 4.65 6.31 -0.83
C VAL A 19 4.91 5.48 0.43
N LEU A 20 4.42 4.24 0.44
CA LEU A 20 4.52 3.33 1.58
C LEU A 20 5.41 2.13 1.25
N LYS A 21 6.30 1.78 2.18
CA LYS A 21 7.05 0.52 2.12
C LYS A 21 6.22 -0.59 2.76
N VAL A 22 5.78 -1.53 1.93
CA VAL A 22 5.04 -2.72 2.35
C VAL A 22 5.88 -3.96 2.10
N GLU A 23 5.42 -5.09 2.62
CA GLU A 23 6.05 -6.38 2.37
C GLU A 23 6.03 -6.72 0.88
N LYS A 24 6.90 -7.65 0.47
CA LYS A 24 7.07 -8.00 -0.94
C LYS A 24 5.75 -8.50 -1.52
N LEU A 25 5.17 -7.71 -2.41
CA LEU A 25 3.98 -8.06 -3.18
C LEU A 25 4.43 -8.86 -4.42
N ASN A 26 3.65 -9.86 -4.80
CA ASN A 26 3.82 -10.54 -6.08
C ASN A 26 3.10 -9.76 -7.20
N ALA A 27 3.48 -8.50 -7.37
CA ALA A 27 2.94 -7.59 -8.37
C ALA A 27 4.08 -7.11 -9.27
N GLU A 28 3.82 -6.98 -10.57
CA GLU A 28 4.78 -6.40 -11.49
C GLU A 28 4.89 -4.88 -11.28
N VAL A 29 6.08 -4.34 -11.53
CA VAL A 29 6.30 -2.89 -11.43
C VAL A 29 5.43 -2.18 -12.46
N ASN A 30 4.59 -1.24 -12.01
CA ASN A 30 3.54 -0.54 -12.79
C ASN A 30 2.25 -1.33 -13.08
N ALA A 31 1.99 -2.46 -12.41
CA ALA A 31 0.64 -3.01 -12.37
C ALA A 31 -0.30 -1.97 -11.72
N THR A 32 -1.28 -1.49 -12.49
CA THR A 32 -2.23 -0.44 -12.08
C THR A 32 -3.42 -1.05 -11.35
#